data_AF-A0A960SFQ3-F1
#
_entry.id   AF-A0A960SFQ3-F1
#
_cell.length_a   1.000
_cell.length_b   1.000
_cell.length_c   1.000
_cell.angle_alpha   90.00
_cell.angle_beta   90.00
_cell.angle_gamma   90.00
#
_symmetry.space_group_name_H-M   'P 1'
#
loop_
_entity.id
_entity.type
_entity.pdbx_description
1 polymer ?
#
loop_
_entity_poly.entity_id
_entity_poly.type
_entity_poly.pdbx_seq_one_letter_code
_entity_poly.pdbx_strand_id
1 'polypeptide(L)'
;FPNPDSTDKPPIADGEWLFRFASLSGQTLRKARTGKLHGDQARLEDGSWIVPAEAYLFTERGRRMVSLQHGSKDAGGFLVSLPARPGRQFLEWSAWLPIQQANGQPWPKDKLSYRFRVQKTVPPPPPKTQAEYQAEEAAGKEAEFVALLADAPLEQLLPYLDYEQPQTERALQLIISRPNLVAELSTLALDNDARTAEKALRCIGKLPAPTPEFIEPVEATGRDIAERIRKVNATTVEEDPSYDGAADVSIRFSAWMSAARALRDKCGGDFTKELQPILELSRVRPDSYVMRADVCRVASYYLHQWAGIEPLPTDPKPK
;
A
#
# COMPACT_ATOMS: atom_id res chain seq x y z
N PHE A 1 8.34 -38.18 -28.18
CA PHE A 1 9.41 -38.04 -29.18
C PHE A 1 10.07 -39.37 -29.37
N PRO A 2 10.23 -39.81 -30.63
CA PRO A 2 10.94 -41.04 -30.93
C PRO A 2 12.40 -40.93 -30.52
N ASN A 3 12.96 -42.08 -30.13
CA ASN A 3 14.29 -42.27 -29.56
C ASN A 3 15.35 -41.34 -30.16
N PRO A 4 15.80 -40.29 -29.45
CA PRO A 4 17.00 -39.57 -29.85
C PRO A 4 18.20 -40.49 -29.62
N ASP A 5 19.25 -40.37 -30.42
CA ASP A 5 20.54 -41.04 -30.19
C ASP A 5 21.18 -40.71 -28.81
N SER A 6 20.53 -39.86 -28.00
CA SER A 6 20.89 -39.51 -26.63
C SER A 6 19.69 -39.65 -25.68
N THR A 7 19.91 -40.39 -24.59
CA THR A 7 18.98 -40.53 -23.46
C THR A 7 19.14 -39.45 -22.39
N ASP A 8 20.14 -38.58 -22.53
CA ASP A 8 20.60 -37.72 -21.43
C ASP A 8 19.83 -36.41 -21.33
N LYS A 9 19.20 -35.97 -22.42
CA LYS A 9 18.41 -34.73 -22.47
C LYS A 9 17.15 -34.91 -23.32
N PRO A 10 16.05 -34.22 -22.98
CA PRO A 10 14.86 -34.24 -23.82
C PRO A 10 15.15 -33.57 -25.17
N PRO A 11 14.54 -34.04 -26.26
CA PRO A 11 14.78 -33.50 -27.61
C PRO A 11 14.33 -32.05 -27.81
N ILE A 12 13.65 -31.45 -26.81
CA ILE A 12 13.30 -30.04 -26.80
C ILE A 12 14.21 -29.17 -25.92
N ALA A 13 15.27 -29.74 -25.34
CA ALA A 13 16.24 -29.00 -24.53
C ALA A 13 17.07 -28.03 -25.38
N ASP A 14 17.32 -28.39 -26.64
CA ASP A 14 18.12 -27.62 -27.56
C ASP A 14 17.26 -27.06 -28.70
N GLY A 15 17.51 -25.80 -29.05
CA GLY A 15 16.86 -25.09 -30.15
C GLY A 15 15.49 -24.47 -29.81
N GLU A 16 14.97 -23.70 -30.77
CA GLU A 16 13.67 -23.03 -30.63
C GLU A 16 12.55 -23.96 -31.07
N TRP A 17 11.77 -24.46 -30.11
CA TRP A 17 10.60 -25.28 -30.36
C TRP A 17 9.31 -24.49 -30.23
N LEU A 18 8.43 -24.62 -31.23
CA LEU A 18 7.15 -23.95 -31.24
C LEU A 18 6.01 -24.95 -31.31
N PHE A 19 5.18 -24.97 -30.26
CA PHE A 19 3.95 -25.73 -30.20
C PHE A 19 2.75 -24.84 -30.50
N ARG A 20 1.87 -25.27 -31.41
CA ARG A 20 0.67 -24.53 -31.79
C ARG A 20 -0.56 -25.42 -31.71
N PHE A 21 -1.66 -24.83 -31.24
CA PHE A 21 -3.00 -25.38 -31.37
C PHE A 21 -3.78 -24.56 -32.41
N ALA A 22 -4.40 -25.24 -33.35
CA ALA A 22 -5.06 -24.62 -34.49
C ALA A 22 -6.45 -25.19 -34.79
N SER A 23 -7.27 -24.35 -35.44
CA SER A 23 -8.57 -24.71 -35.99
C SER A 23 -8.50 -24.73 -37.52
N LEU A 24 -9.06 -25.78 -38.10
CA LEU A 24 -9.14 -26.02 -39.54
C LEU A 24 -10.59 -26.03 -40.01
N SER A 25 -10.82 -25.50 -41.21
CA SER A 25 -12.06 -25.62 -41.97
C SER A 25 -11.75 -26.33 -43.28
N GLY A 26 -12.13 -27.60 -43.41
CA GLY A 26 -11.59 -28.45 -44.48
C GLY A 26 -10.08 -28.61 -44.30
N GLN A 27 -9.30 -28.18 -45.30
CA GLN A 27 -7.84 -28.15 -45.25
C GLN A 27 -7.26 -26.76 -44.94
N THR A 28 -8.10 -25.73 -44.79
CA THR A 28 -7.63 -24.35 -44.55
C THR A 28 -7.43 -24.09 -43.06
N LEU A 29 -6.23 -23.65 -42.69
CA LEU A 29 -5.92 -23.10 -41.37
C LEU A 29 -6.69 -21.80 -41.15
N ARG A 30 -7.61 -21.77 -40.17
CA ARG A 30 -8.43 -20.58 -39.87
C ARG A 30 -7.81 -19.71 -38.79
N LYS A 31 -7.34 -20.33 -37.71
CA LYS A 31 -6.75 -19.64 -36.55
C LYS A 31 -5.82 -20.59 -35.85
N ALA A 32 -4.68 -20.08 -35.41
CA ALA A 32 -3.73 -20.79 -34.56
C ALA A 32 -3.38 -19.93 -33.35
N ARG A 33 -3.07 -20.57 -32.23
CA ARG A 33 -2.46 -19.95 -31.06
C ARG A 33 -1.26 -20.76 -30.63
N THR A 34 -0.21 -20.07 -30.22
CA THR A 34 0.94 -20.67 -29.57
C THR A 34 0.50 -21.28 -28.24
N GLY A 35 0.84 -22.55 -28.03
CA GLY A 35 0.78 -23.20 -26.73
C GLY A 35 2.13 -23.16 -26.04
N LYS A 36 2.22 -23.75 -24.85
CA LYS A 36 3.45 -23.83 -24.07
C LYS A 36 3.93 -25.28 -24.02
N LEU A 37 5.24 -25.47 -24.23
CA LEU A 37 5.94 -26.73 -23.98
C LEU A 37 6.61 -26.65 -22.62
N HIS A 38 6.53 -27.72 -21.84
CA HIS A 38 7.16 -27.83 -20.52
C HIS A 38 8.36 -28.77 -20.61
N GLY A 39 9.46 -28.29 -21.18
CA GLY A 39 10.69 -29.09 -21.33
C GLY A 39 11.35 -29.47 -20.02
N ASP A 40 11.18 -28.62 -19.00
CA ASP A 40 11.55 -28.87 -17.61
C ASP A 40 10.79 -30.05 -16.98
N GLN A 41 9.62 -30.40 -17.53
CA GLN A 41 8.79 -31.52 -17.08
C GLN A 41 8.87 -32.74 -18.01
N ALA A 42 9.80 -32.72 -18.96
CA ALA A 42 10.01 -33.83 -19.86
C ALA A 42 10.58 -35.04 -19.10
N ARG A 43 10.18 -36.24 -19.51
CA ARG A 43 10.63 -37.49 -18.89
C ARG A 43 10.73 -38.62 -19.90
N LEU A 44 11.63 -39.56 -19.65
CA LEU A 44 11.84 -40.75 -20.47
C LEU A 44 11.02 -41.92 -19.89
N GLU A 45 10.07 -42.44 -20.65
CA GLU A 45 9.26 -43.61 -20.30
C GLU A 45 9.33 -44.62 -21.45
N ASP A 46 9.64 -45.89 -21.17
CA ASP A 46 9.72 -46.98 -22.16
C ASP A 46 10.54 -46.65 -23.43
N GLY A 47 11.66 -45.94 -23.24
CA GLY A 47 12.55 -45.52 -24.34
C GLY A 47 11.99 -44.37 -25.19
N SER A 48 10.96 -43.68 -24.73
CA SER A 48 10.32 -42.56 -25.41
C SER A 48 10.27 -41.31 -24.52
N TRP A 49 10.71 -40.18 -25.04
CA TRP A 49 10.57 -38.91 -24.33
C TRP A 49 9.13 -38.42 -24.38
N ILE A 50 8.55 -38.16 -23.21
CA ILE A 50 7.25 -37.53 -23.02
C ILE A 50 7.50 -36.09 -22.61
N VAL A 51 6.98 -35.16 -23.39
CA VAL A 51 7.07 -33.72 -23.14
C VAL A 51 5.67 -33.18 -22.91
N PRO A 52 5.32 -32.70 -21.71
CA PRO A 52 4.03 -32.06 -21.47
C PRO A 52 3.89 -30.76 -22.26
N ALA A 53 2.67 -30.51 -22.73
CA ALA A 53 2.32 -29.30 -23.46
C ALA A 53 0.93 -28.83 -23.07
N GLU A 54 0.72 -27.52 -23.01
CA GLU A 54 -0.59 -26.91 -22.76
C GLU A 54 -0.95 -25.93 -23.88
N ALA A 55 -2.22 -25.90 -24.25
CA ALA A 55 -2.74 -24.91 -25.17
C ALA A 55 -4.19 -24.57 -24.79
N TYR A 56 -4.54 -23.30 -24.95
CA TYR A 56 -5.89 -22.84 -24.65
C TYR A 56 -6.87 -23.25 -25.75
N LEU A 57 -7.93 -23.96 -25.38
CA LEU A 57 -9.02 -24.31 -26.28
C LEU A 57 -9.89 -23.07 -26.58
N PHE A 58 -9.63 -22.39 -27.70
CA PHE A 58 -10.28 -21.12 -28.03
C PHE A 58 -11.48 -21.24 -29.00
N THR A 59 -11.86 -22.44 -29.43
CA THR A 59 -12.88 -22.61 -30.49
C THR A 59 -13.67 -23.92 -30.38
N GLU A 60 -14.98 -23.79 -30.52
CA GLU A 60 -15.91 -24.92 -30.66
C GLU A 60 -16.07 -25.38 -32.13
N ARG A 61 -15.57 -24.61 -33.11
CA ARG A 61 -15.77 -24.86 -34.55
C ARG A 61 -14.54 -25.47 -35.23
N GLY A 62 -14.81 -26.27 -36.26
CA GLY A 62 -13.80 -26.85 -37.14
C GLY A 62 -13.09 -28.08 -36.57
N ARG A 63 -12.18 -28.65 -37.36
CA ARG A 63 -11.24 -29.67 -36.89
C ARG A 63 -10.12 -29.01 -36.09
N ARG A 64 -9.54 -29.71 -35.13
CA ARG A 64 -8.46 -29.19 -34.30
C ARG A 64 -7.16 -29.88 -34.65
N MET A 65 -6.09 -29.12 -34.65
CA MET A 65 -4.76 -29.62 -34.96
C MET A 65 -3.78 -29.13 -33.91
N VAL A 66 -2.86 -29.99 -33.52
CA VAL A 66 -1.64 -29.59 -32.84
C VAL A 66 -0.47 -29.78 -33.79
N SER A 67 0.45 -28.83 -33.81
CA SER A 67 1.65 -28.87 -34.64
C SER A 67 2.86 -28.44 -33.84
N LEU A 68 4.00 -29.02 -34.18
CA LEU A 68 5.27 -28.79 -33.55
C LEU A 68 6.28 -28.37 -34.63
N GLN A 69 7.02 -27.31 -34.36
CA GLN A 69 8.07 -26.81 -35.25
C GLN A 69 9.38 -26.71 -34.48
N HIS A 70 10.50 -26.95 -35.18
CA HIS A 70 11.84 -26.73 -34.67
C HIS A 70 12.55 -25.74 -35.60
N GLY A 71 12.79 -24.52 -35.10
CA GLY A 71 13.14 -23.38 -35.94
C GLY A 71 12.08 -23.15 -37.02
N SER A 72 12.49 -23.14 -38.29
CA SER A 72 11.60 -22.99 -39.45
C SER A 72 11.08 -24.32 -40.02
N LYS A 73 11.50 -25.47 -39.48
CA LYS A 73 11.14 -26.80 -39.99
C LYS A 73 9.92 -27.35 -39.28
N ASP A 74 9.00 -27.92 -40.04
CA ASP A 74 7.88 -28.69 -39.49
C ASP A 74 8.43 -29.99 -38.89
N ALA A 75 8.21 -30.18 -37.60
CA ALA A 75 8.58 -31.39 -36.88
C ALA A 75 7.42 -32.40 -36.81
N GLY A 76 6.20 -31.97 -37.20
CA GLY A 76 5.02 -32.82 -37.31
C GLY A 76 3.77 -32.19 -36.71
N GLY A 77 2.62 -32.77 -37.02
CA GLY A 77 1.34 -32.36 -36.47
C GLY A 77 0.30 -33.46 -36.49
N PHE A 78 -0.72 -33.30 -35.66
CA PHE A 78 -1.80 -34.25 -35.48
C PHE A 78 -3.15 -33.54 -35.52
N LEU A 79 -4.11 -34.13 -36.22
CA LEU A 79 -5.51 -33.83 -35.98
C LEU A 79 -5.90 -34.39 -34.61
N VAL A 80 -6.40 -33.51 -33.75
CA VAL A 80 -6.85 -33.87 -32.41
C VAL A 80 -8.32 -34.27 -32.48
N SER A 81 -8.63 -35.49 -32.07
CA SER A 81 -10.00 -36.02 -31.97
C SER A 81 -10.79 -35.41 -30.81
N LEU A 82 -10.80 -34.08 -30.72
CA LEU A 82 -11.48 -33.30 -29.70
C LEU A 82 -12.78 -32.74 -30.31
N PRO A 83 -13.97 -33.11 -29.80
CA PRO A 83 -15.24 -32.61 -30.31
C PRO A 83 -15.45 -31.14 -29.96
N ALA A 84 -16.49 -30.53 -30.55
CA ALA A 84 -16.87 -29.14 -30.30
C ALA A 84 -17.11 -28.85 -28.81
N ARG A 85 -17.75 -29.81 -28.13
CA ARG A 85 -18.10 -29.76 -26.72
C ARG A 85 -17.57 -31.02 -26.05
N PRO A 86 -16.33 -31.01 -25.54
CA PRO A 86 -15.76 -32.17 -24.86
C PRO A 86 -16.57 -32.52 -23.61
N GLY A 87 -17.12 -33.73 -23.59
CA GLY A 87 -17.77 -34.30 -22.41
C GLY A 87 -16.78 -34.74 -21.33
N ARG A 88 -17.31 -35.33 -20.25
CA ARG A 88 -16.53 -35.72 -19.06
C ARG A 88 -15.34 -36.64 -19.37
N GLN A 89 -15.48 -37.54 -20.34
CA GLN A 89 -14.41 -38.47 -20.76
C GLN A 89 -13.14 -37.76 -21.28
N PHE A 90 -13.25 -36.53 -21.76
CA PHE A 90 -12.09 -35.76 -22.22
C PHE A 90 -11.36 -35.05 -21.08
N LEU A 91 -11.86 -35.12 -19.84
CA LEU A 91 -11.13 -34.65 -18.65
C LEU A 91 -10.05 -35.67 -18.22
N GLU A 92 -10.17 -36.90 -18.69
CA GLU A 92 -9.18 -37.98 -18.51
C GLU A 92 -8.18 -38.00 -19.67
N TRP A 93 -7.01 -38.58 -19.44
CA TRP A 93 -6.02 -38.75 -20.50
C TRP A 93 -6.54 -39.73 -21.55
N SER A 94 -6.49 -39.32 -22.83
CA SER A 94 -6.72 -40.24 -23.93
C SER A 94 -5.67 -41.36 -23.96
N ALA A 95 -5.97 -42.44 -24.68
CA ALA A 95 -4.92 -43.34 -25.15
C ALA A 95 -3.89 -42.58 -26.00
N TRP A 96 -2.71 -43.18 -26.16
CA TRP A 96 -1.70 -42.67 -27.08
C TRP A 96 -2.18 -42.82 -28.53
N LEU A 97 -2.00 -41.76 -29.32
CA LEU A 97 -2.42 -41.63 -30.70
C LEU A 97 -1.24 -41.16 -31.56
N PRO A 98 -1.21 -41.51 -32.86
CA PRO A 98 -2.06 -42.50 -33.52
C PRO A 98 -1.73 -43.93 -33.08
N ILE A 99 -2.70 -44.85 -33.16
CA ILE A 99 -2.50 -46.27 -32.78
C ILE A 99 -1.95 -47.06 -33.98
N GLN A 100 -2.39 -46.71 -35.19
CA GLN A 100 -2.05 -47.39 -36.44
C GLN A 100 -1.80 -46.39 -37.57
N GLN A 101 -1.07 -46.85 -38.58
CA GLN A 101 -0.85 -46.19 -39.85
C GLN A 101 -2.06 -46.36 -40.78
N ALA A 102 -2.09 -45.58 -41.87
CA ALA A 102 -3.18 -45.64 -42.84
C ALA A 102 -3.34 -47.00 -43.54
N ASN A 103 -2.25 -47.78 -43.63
CA ASN A 103 -2.23 -49.13 -44.20
C ASN A 103 -2.56 -50.24 -43.17
N GLY A 104 -3.02 -49.87 -41.96
CA GLY A 104 -3.36 -50.80 -40.89
C GLY A 104 -2.19 -51.34 -40.08
N GLN A 105 -0.95 -51.01 -40.44
CA GLN A 105 0.23 -51.39 -39.65
C GLN A 105 0.28 -50.63 -38.32
N PRO A 106 0.87 -51.18 -37.25
CA PRO A 106 1.08 -50.47 -35.99
C PRO A 106 1.80 -49.12 -36.18
N TRP A 107 1.51 -48.15 -35.31
CA TRP A 107 2.22 -46.88 -35.35
C TRP A 107 3.72 -47.08 -35.06
N PRO A 108 4.63 -46.58 -35.92
CA PRO A 108 6.06 -46.77 -35.74
C PRO A 108 6.57 -46.12 -34.45
N LYS A 109 7.46 -46.82 -33.72
CA LYS A 109 8.10 -46.30 -32.49
C LYS A 109 9.01 -45.11 -32.74
N ASP A 110 9.50 -44.97 -33.98
CA ASP A 110 10.34 -43.87 -34.45
C ASP A 110 9.55 -42.65 -34.94
N LYS A 111 8.23 -42.60 -34.71
CA LYS A 111 7.38 -41.44 -35.02
C LYS A 111 6.83 -40.78 -33.76
N LEU A 112 6.48 -39.49 -33.88
CA LEU A 112 5.80 -38.77 -32.81
C LEU A 112 4.42 -39.38 -32.54
N SER A 113 4.04 -39.36 -31.26
CA SER A 113 2.71 -39.71 -30.77
C SER A 113 2.28 -38.68 -29.73
N TYR A 114 0.98 -38.59 -29.49
CA TYR A 114 0.40 -37.67 -28.52
C TYR A 114 -0.73 -38.34 -27.75
N ARG A 115 -1.01 -37.83 -26.55
CA ARG A 115 -2.26 -38.04 -25.83
C ARG A 115 -2.68 -36.70 -25.23
N PHE A 116 -3.95 -36.54 -24.91
CA PHE A 116 -4.45 -35.27 -24.40
C PHE A 116 -5.55 -35.47 -23.35
N ARG A 117 -5.76 -34.42 -22.56
CA ARG A 117 -6.92 -34.20 -21.71
C ARG A 117 -7.29 -32.73 -21.72
N VAL A 118 -8.52 -32.40 -21.36
CA VAL A 118 -9.03 -31.03 -21.21
C VAL A 118 -9.09 -30.71 -19.73
N GLN A 119 -8.55 -29.56 -19.35
CA GLN A 119 -8.64 -29.04 -17.99
C GLN A 119 -9.47 -27.77 -17.99
N LYS A 120 -10.43 -27.69 -17.05
CA LYS A 120 -11.16 -26.45 -16.79
C LYS A 120 -10.32 -25.56 -15.88
N THR A 121 -10.03 -24.34 -16.32
CA THR A 121 -9.41 -23.31 -15.48
C THR A 121 -10.52 -22.49 -14.83
N VAL A 122 -10.64 -22.51 -13.50
CA VAL A 122 -11.48 -21.55 -12.77
C VAL A 122 -10.74 -20.21 -12.81
N PRO A 123 -11.35 -19.11 -13.30
CA PRO A 123 -10.70 -17.81 -13.24
C PRO A 123 -10.43 -17.45 -11.77
N PRO A 124 -9.33 -16.73 -11.46
CA PRO A 124 -9.13 -16.21 -10.12
C PRO A 124 -10.33 -15.31 -9.73
N PRO A 125 -10.64 -15.19 -8.42
CA PRO A 125 -11.66 -14.26 -7.98
C PRO A 125 -11.33 -12.84 -8.49
N PRO A 126 -12.34 -12.02 -8.78
CA PRO A 126 -12.10 -10.64 -9.16
C PRO A 126 -11.31 -9.93 -8.04
N PRO A 127 -10.43 -8.98 -8.38
CA PRO A 127 -9.77 -8.18 -7.36
C PRO A 127 -10.82 -7.44 -6.53
N LYS A 128 -10.55 -7.26 -5.24
CA LYS A 128 -11.39 -6.45 -4.35
C LYS A 128 -11.56 -5.05 -4.95
N THR A 129 -12.76 -4.51 -4.84
CA THR A 129 -13.08 -3.13 -5.18
C THR A 129 -12.46 -2.17 -4.16
N GLN A 130 -12.27 -0.91 -4.56
CA GLN A 130 -11.79 0.13 -3.63
C GLN A 130 -12.68 0.25 -2.38
N ALA A 131 -14.01 0.09 -2.55
CA ALA A 131 -14.96 0.14 -1.45
C ALA A 131 -14.78 -1.01 -0.46
N GLU A 132 -14.48 -2.22 -0.95
CA GLU A 132 -14.20 -3.37 -0.09
C GLU A 132 -12.89 -3.18 0.69
N TYR A 133 -11.85 -2.62 0.07
CA TYR A 133 -10.62 -2.27 0.78
C TYR A 133 -10.86 -1.23 1.88
N GLN A 134 -11.62 -0.17 1.58
CA GLN A 134 -11.96 0.86 2.57
C GLN A 134 -12.81 0.32 3.70
N ALA A 135 -13.76 -0.58 3.42
CA ALA A 135 -14.60 -1.21 4.43
C ALA A 135 -13.79 -2.13 5.35
N GLU A 136 -12.84 -2.90 4.80
CA GLU A 136 -11.94 -3.75 5.57
C GLU A 136 -10.99 -2.93 6.45
N GLU A 137 -10.42 -1.84 5.92
CA GLU A 137 -9.58 -0.92 6.69
C GLU A 137 -10.37 -0.25 7.82
N ALA A 138 -11.59 0.23 7.54
CA ALA A 138 -12.45 0.83 8.55
C ALA A 138 -12.87 -0.18 9.63
N ALA A 139 -13.17 -1.42 9.25
CA ALA A 139 -13.47 -2.50 10.19
C ALA A 139 -12.26 -2.86 11.06
N GLY A 140 -11.05 -2.85 10.48
CA GLY A 140 -9.79 -3.04 11.22
C GLY A 140 -9.59 -1.95 12.28
N LYS A 141 -9.69 -0.67 11.89
CA LYS A 141 -9.57 0.47 12.82
C LYS A 141 -10.62 0.45 13.93
N GLU A 142 -11.85 0.05 13.61
CA GLU A 142 -12.91 -0.11 14.59
C GLU A 142 -12.60 -1.24 15.58
N ALA A 143 -12.12 -2.39 15.09
CA ALA A 143 -11.73 -3.50 15.95
C ALA A 143 -10.55 -3.13 16.88
N GLU A 144 -9.56 -2.38 16.37
CA GLU A 144 -8.46 -1.84 17.18
C GLU A 144 -8.98 -0.90 18.27
N PHE A 145 -9.88 0.03 17.94
CA PHE A 145 -10.46 0.95 18.91
C PHE A 145 -11.27 0.21 19.99
N VAL A 146 -12.10 -0.75 19.60
CA VAL A 146 -12.92 -1.55 20.53
C VAL A 146 -12.06 -2.42 21.45
N ALA A 147 -10.86 -2.81 21.01
CA ALA A 147 -9.91 -3.58 21.81
C ALA A 147 -9.22 -2.74 22.90
N LEU A 148 -9.30 -1.40 22.85
CA LEU A 148 -8.74 -0.54 23.88
C LEU A 148 -9.52 -0.69 25.19
N LEU A 149 -8.79 -0.90 26.28
CA LEU A 149 -9.37 -0.91 27.61
C LEU A 149 -9.73 0.52 28.06
N ALA A 150 -10.68 0.65 28.98
CA ALA A 150 -11.10 1.96 29.50
C ALA A 150 -9.96 2.71 30.21
N ASP A 151 -8.99 1.98 30.76
CA ASP A 151 -7.78 2.49 31.42
C ASP A 151 -6.56 2.52 30.49
N ALA A 152 -6.72 2.30 29.18
CA ALA A 152 -5.63 2.33 28.22
C ALA A 152 -4.81 3.64 28.34
N PRO A 153 -3.48 3.59 28.13
CA PRO A 153 -2.64 4.78 28.10
C PRO A 153 -3.19 5.84 27.15
N LEU A 154 -3.13 7.10 27.56
CA LEU A 154 -3.72 8.21 26.83
C LEU A 154 -3.16 8.34 25.41
N GLU A 155 -1.89 8.00 25.23
CA GLU A 155 -1.17 7.96 23.96
C GLU A 155 -1.82 7.01 22.93
N GLN A 156 -2.53 5.97 23.39
CA GLN A 156 -3.25 5.04 22.50
C GLN A 156 -4.58 5.64 22.02
N LEU A 157 -5.17 6.57 22.78
CA LEU A 157 -6.43 7.23 22.43
C LEU A 157 -6.22 8.46 21.54
N LEU A 158 -5.09 9.15 21.71
CA LEU A 158 -4.76 10.37 20.97
C LEU A 158 -4.83 10.25 19.44
N PRO A 159 -4.38 9.15 18.77
CA PRO A 159 -4.49 9.00 17.32
C PRO A 159 -5.93 9.05 16.78
N TYR A 160 -6.93 8.70 17.59
CA TYR A 160 -8.35 8.74 17.18
C TYR A 160 -8.94 10.16 17.21
N LEU A 161 -8.16 11.14 17.69
CA LEU A 161 -8.50 12.55 17.61
C LEU A 161 -7.96 13.21 16.35
N ASP A 162 -7.09 12.55 15.57
CA ASP A 162 -6.55 13.09 14.33
C ASP A 162 -7.55 12.93 13.18
N TYR A 163 -7.93 14.03 12.53
CA TYR A 163 -8.97 14.07 11.49
C TYR A 163 -10.34 13.58 12.00
N GLU A 164 -11.45 14.12 11.52
CA GLU A 164 -12.76 13.68 12.00
C GLU A 164 -13.00 12.22 11.56
N GLN A 165 -12.87 11.29 12.50
CA GLN A 165 -13.05 9.85 12.30
C GLN A 165 -14.31 9.37 13.04
N PRO A 166 -14.91 8.24 12.64
CA PRO A 166 -16.06 7.66 13.34
C PRO A 166 -15.84 7.41 14.84
N GLN A 167 -14.58 7.25 15.27
CA GLN A 167 -14.19 6.99 16.65
C GLN A 167 -13.92 8.26 17.46
N THR A 168 -13.78 9.43 16.83
CA THR A 168 -13.29 10.66 17.49
C THR A 168 -14.11 11.05 18.71
N GLU A 169 -15.44 11.04 18.62
CA GLU A 169 -16.32 11.37 19.76
C GLU A 169 -16.16 10.36 20.89
N ARG A 170 -16.12 9.06 20.59
CA ARG A 170 -15.96 8.00 21.59
C ARG A 170 -14.60 8.09 22.28
N ALA A 171 -13.53 8.35 21.53
CA ALA A 171 -12.20 8.56 22.08
C ALA A 171 -12.17 9.77 23.01
N LEU A 172 -12.78 10.90 22.61
CA LEU A 172 -12.86 12.10 23.42
C LEU A 172 -13.62 11.87 24.73
N GLN A 173 -14.74 11.12 24.70
CA GLN A 173 -15.48 10.75 25.91
C GLN A 173 -14.64 9.90 26.87
N LEU A 174 -13.90 8.90 26.36
CA LEU A 174 -12.99 8.10 27.17
C LEU A 174 -11.92 8.99 27.83
N ILE A 175 -11.33 9.90 27.07
CA ILE A 175 -10.32 10.84 27.56
C ILE A 175 -10.87 11.75 28.65
N ILE A 176 -12.04 12.37 28.42
CA ILE A 176 -12.68 13.29 29.39
C ILE A 176 -13.01 12.57 30.70
N SER A 177 -13.35 11.28 30.65
CA SER A 177 -13.70 10.51 31.85
C SER A 177 -12.50 10.17 32.76
N ARG A 178 -11.27 10.49 32.36
CA ARG A 178 -10.06 10.10 33.12
C ARG A 178 -9.88 10.95 34.38
N PRO A 179 -9.64 10.34 35.55
CA PRO A 179 -9.50 11.08 36.82
C PRO A 179 -8.24 11.94 36.89
N ASN A 180 -7.15 11.55 36.19
CA ASN A 180 -5.87 12.26 36.19
C ASN A 180 -5.60 13.00 34.85
N LEU A 181 -6.66 13.34 34.11
CA LEU A 181 -6.56 13.88 32.75
C LEU A 181 -5.59 15.06 32.64
N VAL A 182 -5.67 16.02 33.58
CA VAL A 182 -4.82 17.22 33.55
C VAL A 182 -3.35 16.83 33.67
N ALA A 183 -2.98 16.00 34.64
CA ALA A 183 -1.60 15.58 34.86
C ALA A 183 -1.05 14.76 33.67
N GLU A 184 -1.84 13.85 33.12
CA GLU A 184 -1.46 13.02 31.97
C GLU A 184 -1.22 13.88 30.72
N LEU A 185 -2.20 14.72 30.32
CA LEU A 185 -2.06 15.58 29.15
C LEU A 185 -0.95 16.63 29.32
N SER A 186 -0.75 17.16 30.53
CA SER A 186 0.33 18.12 30.81
C SER A 186 1.71 17.50 30.63
N THR A 187 1.86 16.24 31.06
CA THR A 187 3.10 15.49 30.87
C THR A 187 3.36 15.26 29.39
N LEU A 188 2.36 14.80 28.63
CA LEU A 188 2.50 14.52 27.20
C LEU A 188 2.71 15.80 26.37
N ALA A 189 2.12 16.93 26.75
CA ALA A 189 2.30 18.22 26.08
C ALA A 189 3.76 18.70 26.11
N LEU A 190 4.53 18.29 27.11
CA LEU A 190 5.96 18.57 27.28
C LEU A 190 6.87 17.43 26.83
N ASP A 191 6.32 16.36 26.23
CA ASP A 191 7.11 15.21 25.79
C ASP A 191 8.20 15.63 24.79
N ASN A 192 9.32 14.91 24.74
CA ASN A 192 10.41 15.18 23.82
C ASN A 192 10.07 14.83 22.37
N ASP A 193 9.17 13.89 22.13
CA ASP A 193 8.62 13.57 20.81
C ASP A 193 7.60 14.63 20.37
N ALA A 194 7.87 15.29 19.23
CA ALA A 194 7.05 16.40 18.74
C ALA A 194 5.63 15.96 18.40
N ARG A 195 5.45 14.73 17.93
CA ARG A 195 4.14 14.19 17.55
C ARG A 195 3.27 13.88 18.77
N THR A 196 3.85 13.35 19.82
CA THR A 196 3.17 13.09 21.09
C THR A 196 2.71 14.40 21.73
N ALA A 197 3.61 15.38 21.83
CA ALA A 197 3.27 16.72 22.32
C ALA A 197 2.21 17.41 21.46
N GLU A 198 2.32 17.33 20.13
CA GLU A 198 1.32 17.85 19.20
C GLU A 198 -0.07 17.29 19.51
N LYS A 199 -0.20 15.96 19.59
CA LYS A 199 -1.49 15.31 19.83
C LYS A 199 -2.08 15.65 21.19
N ALA A 200 -1.27 15.72 22.23
CA ALA A 200 -1.71 16.12 23.57
C ALA A 200 -2.25 17.57 23.58
N LEU A 201 -1.52 18.51 22.99
CA LEU A 201 -1.96 19.91 22.88
C LEU A 201 -3.23 20.05 22.02
N ARG A 202 -3.32 19.32 20.90
CA ARG A 202 -4.55 19.27 20.09
C ARG A 202 -5.73 18.73 20.89
N CYS A 203 -5.50 17.69 21.70
CA CYS A 203 -6.52 17.15 22.60
C CYS A 203 -7.04 18.22 23.56
N ILE A 204 -6.14 18.97 24.24
CA ILE A 204 -6.51 20.09 25.12
C ILE A 204 -7.38 21.11 24.35
N GLY A 205 -6.96 21.49 23.14
CA GLY A 205 -7.70 22.42 22.29
C GLY A 205 -9.09 21.93 21.85
N LYS A 206 -9.31 20.61 21.82
CA LYS A 206 -10.57 19.97 21.43
C LYS A 206 -11.51 19.69 22.60
N LEU A 207 -11.07 19.84 23.85
CA LEU A 207 -11.93 19.61 25.01
C LEU A 207 -13.16 20.54 24.94
N PRO A 208 -14.38 20.02 25.15
CA PRO A 208 -15.59 20.82 25.10
C PRO A 208 -15.59 21.87 26.22
N ALA A 209 -15.16 21.48 27.42
CA ALA A 209 -15.00 22.34 28.60
C ALA A 209 -13.63 22.09 29.26
N PRO A 210 -12.52 22.67 28.74
CA PRO A 210 -11.23 22.56 29.38
C PRO A 210 -11.24 23.27 30.74
N THR A 211 -10.45 22.78 31.69
CA THR A 211 -10.33 23.38 33.02
C THR A 211 -9.21 24.44 33.03
N PRO A 212 -9.29 25.46 33.89
CA PRO A 212 -8.20 26.44 34.06
C PRO A 212 -6.86 25.83 34.51
N GLU A 213 -6.86 24.62 35.06
CA GLU A 213 -5.65 23.90 35.46
C GLU A 213 -4.71 23.59 34.29
N PHE A 214 -5.19 23.63 33.05
CA PHE A 214 -4.36 23.50 31.85
C PHE A 214 -3.57 24.76 31.49
N ILE A 215 -3.86 25.93 32.08
CA ILE A 215 -3.22 27.19 31.72
C ILE A 215 -1.70 27.12 31.97
N GLU A 216 -1.28 26.81 33.20
CA GLU A 216 0.15 26.74 33.56
C GLU A 216 0.94 25.70 32.71
N PRO A 217 0.44 24.47 32.49
CA PRO A 217 1.09 23.51 31.57
C PRO A 217 1.22 24.01 30.13
N VAL A 218 0.20 24.69 29.60
CA VAL A 218 0.25 25.25 28.24
C VAL A 218 1.19 26.44 28.17
N GLU A 219 1.26 27.29 29.19
CA GLU A 219 2.29 28.33 29.30
C GLU A 219 3.70 27.73 29.34
N ALA A 220 3.91 26.67 30.13
CA ALA A 220 5.18 25.95 30.19
C ALA A 220 5.60 25.41 28.81
N THR A 221 4.64 24.89 28.05
CA THR A 221 4.88 24.42 26.68
C THR A 221 5.24 25.56 25.74
N GLY A 222 4.64 26.75 25.90
CA GLY A 222 5.03 27.95 25.15
C GLY A 222 6.48 28.36 25.42
N ARG A 223 6.92 28.28 26.68
CA ARG A 223 8.32 28.52 27.06
C ARG A 223 9.28 27.47 26.47
N ASP A 224 8.89 26.19 26.49
CA ASP A 224 9.67 25.12 25.86
C ASP A 224 9.82 25.33 24.34
N ILE A 225 8.76 25.74 23.65
CA ILE A 225 8.82 26.09 22.21
C ILE A 225 9.83 27.22 21.98
N ALA A 226 9.84 28.27 22.80
CA ALA A 226 10.82 29.34 22.69
C ALA A 226 12.26 28.82 22.86
N GLU A 227 12.52 27.94 23.83
CA GLU A 227 13.84 27.29 24.00
C GLU A 227 14.24 26.45 22.78
N ARG A 228 13.30 25.70 22.19
CA ARG A 228 13.55 24.93 20.97
C ARG A 228 13.88 25.84 19.78
N ILE A 229 13.21 26.97 19.63
CA ILE A 229 13.55 27.95 18.59
C ILE A 229 14.96 28.51 18.82
N ARG A 230 15.36 28.79 20.07
CA ARG A 230 16.76 29.22 20.36
C ARG A 230 17.76 28.17 19.90
N LYS A 231 17.49 26.88 20.15
CA LYS A 231 18.34 25.78 19.66
C LYS A 231 18.42 25.77 18.14
N VAL A 232 17.28 25.83 17.44
CA VAL A 232 17.24 25.90 15.97
C VAL A 232 18.02 27.10 15.43
N ASN A 233 17.89 28.26 16.06
CA ASN A 233 18.62 29.47 15.67
C ASN A 233 20.14 29.33 15.89
N ALA A 234 20.57 28.50 16.83
CA ALA A 234 21.98 28.21 17.08
C ALA A 234 22.57 27.16 16.13
N THR A 235 21.73 26.35 15.48
CA THR A 235 22.15 25.31 14.53
C THR A 235 22.48 25.90 13.16
N THR A 236 23.59 25.52 12.57
CA THR A 236 23.96 25.90 11.19
C THR A 236 23.17 25.09 10.16
N VAL A 237 23.14 25.54 8.89
CA VAL A 237 22.48 24.79 7.81
C VAL A 237 23.19 23.45 7.57
N GLU A 238 24.49 23.39 7.81
CA GLU A 238 25.29 22.18 7.69
C GLU A 238 24.95 21.14 8.78
N GLU A 239 24.57 21.59 9.98
CA GLU A 239 24.19 20.72 11.11
C GLU A 239 22.73 20.23 11.03
N ASP A 240 21.84 21.00 10.41
CA ASP A 240 20.44 20.62 10.16
C ASP A 240 20.03 20.96 8.71
N PRO A 241 20.53 20.19 7.72
CA PRO A 241 20.30 20.49 6.31
C PRO A 241 18.85 20.29 5.87
N SER A 242 18.09 19.46 6.60
CA SER A 242 16.67 19.19 6.38
C SER A 242 15.75 20.18 7.12
N TYR A 243 16.29 21.02 8.01
CA TYR A 243 15.52 21.87 8.92
C TYR A 243 14.54 21.07 9.80
N ASP A 244 14.92 19.86 10.22
CA ASP A 244 14.08 18.98 11.04
C ASP A 244 13.75 19.64 12.39
N GLY A 245 14.70 20.39 12.97
CA GLY A 245 14.43 21.14 14.20
C GLY A 245 13.38 22.23 14.02
N ALA A 246 13.37 22.91 12.87
CA ALA A 246 12.34 23.91 12.55
C ALA A 246 10.98 23.26 12.27
N ALA A 247 10.96 22.10 11.61
CA ALA A 247 9.74 21.33 11.38
C ALA A 247 9.10 20.88 12.71
N ASP A 248 9.90 20.37 13.65
CA ASP A 248 9.45 19.98 14.98
C ASP A 248 8.84 21.14 15.77
N VAL A 249 9.48 22.32 15.72
CA VAL A 249 8.94 23.55 16.32
C VAL A 249 7.59 23.91 15.71
N SER A 250 7.48 23.89 14.37
CA SER A 250 6.24 24.27 13.67
C SER A 250 5.08 23.35 14.06
N ILE A 251 5.32 22.04 14.10
CA ILE A 251 4.34 21.03 14.51
C ILE A 251 3.82 21.32 15.93
N ARG A 252 4.73 21.51 16.89
CA ARG A 252 4.37 21.81 18.29
C ARG A 252 3.64 23.14 18.42
N PHE A 253 4.14 24.18 17.75
CA PHE A 253 3.57 25.52 17.81
C PHE A 253 2.14 25.58 17.26
N SER A 254 1.86 24.88 16.16
CA SER A 254 0.51 24.79 15.59
C SER A 254 -0.50 24.17 16.58
N ALA A 255 -0.11 23.10 17.27
CA ALA A 255 -0.94 22.47 18.28
C ALA A 255 -1.06 23.32 19.55
N TRP A 256 0.03 23.95 19.99
CA TRP A 256 0.05 24.88 21.12
C TRP A 256 -0.91 26.05 20.90
N MET A 257 -0.92 26.66 19.71
CA MET A 257 -1.86 27.72 19.36
C MET A 257 -3.32 27.26 19.46
N SER A 258 -3.61 26.00 19.14
CA SER A 258 -4.96 25.43 19.27
C SER A 258 -5.37 25.31 20.75
N ALA A 259 -4.47 24.83 21.62
CA ALA A 259 -4.69 24.76 23.07
C ALA A 259 -4.82 26.17 23.70
N ALA A 260 -3.88 27.08 23.41
CA ALA A 260 -3.86 28.43 23.93
C ALA A 260 -5.13 29.22 23.57
N ARG A 261 -5.61 29.08 22.32
CA ARG A 261 -6.89 29.67 21.89
C ARG A 261 -8.06 29.13 22.69
N ALA A 262 -8.19 27.81 22.79
CA ALA A 262 -9.30 27.20 23.52
C ALA A 262 -9.32 27.63 25.00
N LEU A 263 -8.14 27.69 25.64
CA LEU A 263 -8.03 28.12 27.04
C LEU A 263 -8.24 29.63 27.22
N ARG A 264 -7.82 30.47 26.27
CA ARG A 264 -8.15 31.90 26.30
C ARG A 264 -9.65 32.12 26.21
N ASP A 265 -10.27 31.50 25.20
CA ASP A 265 -11.70 31.69 24.91
C ASP A 265 -12.60 31.13 26.01
N LYS A 266 -12.25 29.98 26.60
CA LYS A 266 -13.10 29.25 27.56
C LYS A 266 -12.70 29.41 29.03
N CYS A 267 -11.43 29.73 29.31
CA CYS A 267 -10.90 29.80 30.67
C CYS A 267 -10.26 31.17 31.01
N GLY A 268 -10.20 32.11 30.06
CA GLY A 268 -9.61 33.43 30.28
C GLY A 268 -8.08 33.43 30.40
N GLY A 269 -7.39 32.39 29.94
CA GLY A 269 -5.92 32.34 29.93
C GLY A 269 -5.29 33.41 29.03
N ASP A 270 -4.16 33.99 29.45
CA ASP A 270 -3.42 34.98 28.67
C ASP A 270 -2.01 34.50 28.30
N PHE A 271 -1.84 34.08 27.05
CA PHE A 271 -0.61 33.48 26.53
C PHE A 271 0.27 34.48 25.76
N THR A 272 0.02 35.79 25.90
CA THR A 272 0.78 36.82 25.19
C THR A 272 2.25 36.87 25.62
N LYS A 273 2.54 36.54 26.89
CA LYS A 273 3.91 36.50 27.45
C LYS A 273 4.78 35.41 26.84
N GLU A 274 4.19 34.27 26.49
CA GLU A 274 4.85 33.17 25.80
C GLU A 274 4.93 33.42 24.29
N LEU A 275 3.88 34.01 23.70
CA LEU A 275 3.81 34.22 22.26
C LEU A 275 4.80 35.29 21.77
N GLN A 276 5.06 36.33 22.56
CA GLN A 276 6.01 37.40 22.23
C GLN A 276 7.44 36.88 21.96
N PRO A 277 8.10 36.14 22.88
CA PRO A 277 9.44 35.62 22.61
C PRO A 277 9.46 34.62 21.45
N ILE A 278 8.40 33.82 21.25
CA ILE A 278 8.28 32.93 20.09
C ILE A 278 8.33 33.75 18.79
N LEU A 279 7.55 34.84 18.70
CA LEU A 279 7.57 35.72 17.53
C LEU A 279 8.95 36.32 17.30
N GLU A 280 9.55 36.93 18.32
CA GLU A 280 10.86 37.57 18.23
C GLU A 280 11.93 36.58 17.75
N LEU A 281 11.97 35.37 18.33
CA LEU A 281 12.94 34.34 17.96
C LEU A 281 12.70 33.77 16.56
N SER A 282 11.44 33.65 16.13
CA SER A 282 11.09 33.13 14.78
C SER A 282 11.52 34.06 13.64
N ARG A 283 11.85 35.33 13.93
CA ARG A 283 12.35 36.31 12.94
C ARG A 283 13.84 36.20 12.66
N VAL A 284 14.60 35.50 13.52
CA VAL A 284 16.08 35.45 13.44
C VAL A 284 16.59 34.72 12.20
N ARG A 285 15.88 33.69 11.75
CA ARG A 285 16.24 32.85 10.58
C ARG A 285 15.33 33.14 9.38
N PRO A 286 15.59 34.21 8.61
CA PRO A 286 14.76 34.54 7.45
C PRO A 286 14.85 33.51 6.32
N ASP A 287 15.88 32.66 6.32
CA ASP A 287 16.10 31.56 5.40
C ASP A 287 15.16 30.36 5.64
N SER A 288 14.68 30.17 6.88
CA SER A 288 13.79 29.06 7.21
C SER A 288 12.34 29.37 6.82
N TYR A 289 11.89 28.81 5.69
CA TYR A 289 10.50 28.99 5.24
C TYR A 289 9.49 28.54 6.31
N VAL A 290 9.74 27.42 6.99
CA VAL A 290 8.86 26.87 8.04
C VAL A 290 8.72 27.84 9.22
N MET A 291 9.82 28.35 9.75
CA MET A 291 9.78 29.33 10.84
C MET A 291 9.02 30.61 10.44
N ARG A 292 9.19 31.05 9.19
CA ARG A 292 8.55 32.26 8.69
C ARG A 292 7.05 32.06 8.44
N ALA A 293 6.71 31.03 7.67
CA ALA A 293 5.35 30.79 7.21
C ALA A 293 4.42 30.22 8.29
N ASP A 294 4.93 29.40 9.20
CA ASP A 294 4.08 28.66 10.15
C ASP A 294 4.15 29.23 11.56
N VAL A 295 5.32 29.72 12.00
CA VAL A 295 5.50 30.28 13.34
C VAL A 295 5.33 31.80 13.34
N CYS A 296 6.23 32.53 12.65
CA CYS A 296 6.27 33.99 12.66
C CYS A 296 4.95 34.61 12.20
N ARG A 297 4.40 34.15 11.07
CA ARG A 297 3.12 34.65 10.54
C ARG A 297 1.98 34.53 11.55
N VAL A 298 1.85 33.34 12.16
CA VAL A 298 0.74 33.03 13.07
C VAL A 298 0.92 33.74 14.40
N ALA A 299 2.13 33.74 14.97
CA ALA A 299 2.45 34.47 16.20
C ALA A 299 2.23 35.99 16.05
N SER A 300 2.67 36.57 14.93
CA SER A 300 2.47 37.99 14.62
C SER A 300 0.99 38.35 14.52
N TYR A 301 0.21 37.54 13.80
CA TYR A 301 -1.24 37.71 13.71
C TYR A 301 -1.92 37.67 15.08
N TYR A 302 -1.62 36.66 15.91
CA TYR A 302 -2.29 36.52 17.20
C TYR A 302 -1.83 37.52 18.25
N LEU A 303 -0.57 37.97 18.25
CA LEU A 303 -0.14 39.07 19.14
C LEU A 303 -0.81 40.39 18.79
N HIS A 304 -1.04 40.65 17.50
CA HIS A 304 -1.85 41.79 17.08
C HIS A 304 -3.28 41.66 17.61
N GLN A 305 -3.92 40.51 17.42
CA GLN A 305 -5.29 40.28 17.88
C GLN A 305 -5.44 40.31 19.41
N TRP A 306 -4.47 39.79 20.16
CA TRP A 306 -4.59 39.59 21.61
C TRP A 306 -4.02 40.74 22.45
N ALA A 307 -3.03 41.46 21.92
CA ALA A 307 -2.30 42.50 22.65
C ALA A 307 -2.19 43.83 21.88
N GLY A 308 -2.71 43.93 20.65
CA GLY A 308 -2.64 45.15 19.83
C GLY A 308 -1.23 45.46 19.32
N ILE A 309 -0.31 44.49 19.33
CA ILE A 309 1.06 44.68 18.84
C ILE A 309 1.06 44.62 17.31
N GLU A 310 1.46 45.71 16.65
CA GLU A 310 1.48 45.78 15.18
C GLU A 310 2.49 44.79 14.55
N PRO A 311 2.10 44.01 13.52
CA PRO A 311 3.02 43.19 12.75
C PRO A 311 4.15 44.03 12.13
N LEU A 312 5.37 43.47 12.07
CA LEU A 312 6.44 44.14 11.33
C LEU A 312 6.16 44.07 9.82
N PRO A 313 6.60 45.07 9.02
CA PRO A 313 6.44 45.02 7.56
C PRO A 313 7.09 43.80 6.90
N THR A 314 8.08 43.21 7.57
CA THR A 314 8.77 42.00 7.12
C THR A 314 8.02 40.72 7.51
N ASP A 315 7.06 40.74 8.43
CA ASP A 315 6.33 39.54 8.81
C ASP A 315 5.45 39.06 7.64
N PRO A 316 5.36 37.73 7.40
CA PRO A 316 4.46 37.23 6.37
C PRO A 316 3.01 37.57 6.73
N LYS A 317 2.22 37.96 5.73
CA LYS A 317 0.81 38.30 5.92
C LYS A 317 0.00 37.05 6.31
N PRO A 318 -1.03 37.19 7.18
CA PRO A 318 -1.97 36.10 7.42
C PRO A 318 -2.63 35.65 6.09
N LYS A 319 -2.98 34.36 6.02
CA LYS A 319 -3.70 33.77 4.89
C LYS A 319 -5.19 33.87 5.11
#